data_AF-A0A2V6V6P0-F1
#
_entry.id   AF-A0A2V6V6P0-F1
#
_cell.length_a   1.000
_cell.length_b   1.000
_cell.length_c   1.000
_cell.angle_alpha   90.00
_cell.angle_beta   90.00
_cell.angle_gamma   90.00
#
_symmetry.space_group_name_H-M   'P 1'
#
loop_
_entity.id
_entity.type
_entity.pdbx_description
1 polymer ?
#
loop_
_entity_poly.entity_id
_entity_poly.type
_entity_poly.pdbx_seq_one_letter_code
_entity_poly.pdbx_strand_id
1 'polypeptide(L)'
;MKRPFVTGLLGLVLVACATSSLPPIRDANVRLEEDEQRMWARVEQEQKKFDASGALYRDAELDAYLTGVARKLQPPAVLQVIPFRVAVVKNPWLNAFAMPNGALYIHSGLLARLDNEAQLAAVLGHEMVHVTHRHGIRDFRSAQNKTAFLATMNVTLGGVPVLGGIADLIGAFGTTAAITGYARDQEREADSEGLDLMVRAGYDPAETLKAFEEMKKELDEQKIKEPFFYSSHPRLQERIESFESSMRTTYRDRQGGARNADVFLKKTQRAVVENAQLDLKAGRFRTAQWGAEKAIATSVQGRRPHPAQARGGVSGEEVAAVVPRAGSDGLRSRVHRRVHPAMPAVTRATITLLLATLFVATGCVTAPWVPTDGAYTSPVDRYAIDLPQGWMRWTQGEDGRLVVTRDGVMLQVIMIERFRVGEPLKHTKKQLARGMMPQEAAEVVLDNFSSNKDISGLEVKDNRPTTISGKPGFWTVFTYKTKDELKLKVVYCGVLDGEWFYGIRYSAAQRHYFDKDLKTFETVLRSFKLKTNA
;
A
#
# COMPACT_ATOMS: atom_id res chain seq x y z
N MET A 1 -57.52 -22.67 29.67
CA MET A 1 -56.96 -23.26 28.44
C MET A 1 -55.83 -22.36 27.93
N LYS A 2 -54.73 -22.99 27.50
CA LYS A 2 -53.39 -22.43 27.35
C LYS A 2 -53.25 -21.57 26.08
N ARG A 3 -52.52 -20.45 26.19
CA ARG A 3 -52.07 -19.61 25.07
C ARG A 3 -51.05 -20.38 24.20
N PRO A 4 -51.14 -20.36 22.86
CA PRO A 4 -50.08 -20.94 22.03
C PRO A 4 -48.96 -19.92 21.77
N PHE A 5 -47.77 -20.33 22.20
CA PHE A 5 -46.44 -20.17 21.57
C PHE A 5 -46.22 -19.02 20.57
N VAL A 6 -45.42 -18.04 21.00
CA VAL A 6 -44.53 -17.25 20.13
C VAL A 6 -43.26 -18.07 19.92
N THR A 7 -43.16 -18.75 18.79
CA THR A 7 -41.91 -19.33 18.27
C THR A 7 -41.77 -18.90 16.83
N GLY A 8 -40.85 -17.98 16.55
CA GLY A 8 -40.53 -17.60 15.19
C GLY A 8 -39.82 -16.26 15.08
N LEU A 9 -38.55 -16.19 15.48
CA LEU A 9 -37.53 -15.34 14.82
C LEU A 9 -36.13 -15.59 15.38
N LEU A 10 -35.61 -16.82 15.32
CA LEU A 10 -34.21 -17.09 15.66
C LEU A 10 -33.62 -18.07 14.63
N GLY A 11 -33.38 -17.58 13.41
CA GLY A 11 -32.90 -18.45 12.33
C GLY A 11 -32.31 -17.75 11.11
N LEU A 12 -31.87 -16.49 11.23
CA LEU A 12 -31.42 -15.71 10.06
C LEU A 12 -30.21 -14.80 10.35
N VAL A 13 -29.28 -15.25 11.21
CA VAL A 13 -28.01 -14.53 11.48
C VAL A 13 -26.76 -15.34 11.11
N LEU A 14 -26.89 -16.62 10.72
CA LEU A 14 -25.72 -17.50 10.49
C LEU A 14 -25.24 -17.63 9.03
N VAL A 15 -25.86 -16.96 8.06
CA VAL A 15 -25.48 -17.13 6.62
C VAL A 15 -24.50 -16.06 6.11
N ALA A 16 -24.25 -14.97 6.85
CA ALA A 16 -23.41 -13.87 6.34
C ALA A 16 -21.90 -14.09 6.50
N CYS A 17 -21.43 -14.96 7.41
CA CYS A 17 -19.99 -15.16 7.64
C CYS A 17 -19.34 -16.17 6.68
N ALA A 18 -20.13 -17.00 5.99
CA ALA A 18 -19.60 -18.07 5.15
C ALA A 18 -19.08 -17.61 3.76
N THR A 19 -19.25 -16.34 3.40
CA THR A 19 -18.94 -15.84 2.03
C THR A 19 -17.53 -15.27 1.86
N SER A 20 -16.73 -15.13 2.92
CA SER A 20 -15.39 -14.52 2.85
C SER A 20 -14.20 -15.50 2.93
N SER A 21 -14.42 -16.75 3.35
CA SER A 21 -13.34 -17.76 3.45
C SER A 21 -13.15 -18.48 2.13
N LEU A 22 -12.32 -17.91 1.26
CA LEU A 22 -11.87 -18.58 0.04
C LEU A 22 -10.57 -19.35 0.32
N PRO A 23 -10.56 -20.69 0.16
CA PRO A 23 -9.33 -21.45 0.32
C PRO A 23 -8.32 -21.09 -0.77
N PRO A 24 -7.01 -21.14 -0.47
CA PRO A 24 -5.97 -20.94 -1.47
C PRO A 24 -5.99 -22.01 -2.57
N ILE A 25 -5.62 -21.63 -3.78
CA ILE A 25 -5.46 -22.51 -4.93
C ILE A 25 -4.13 -23.26 -4.78
N ARG A 26 -4.21 -24.55 -4.42
CA ARG A 26 -3.05 -25.42 -4.21
C ARG A 26 -3.01 -26.63 -5.15
N ASP A 27 -4.12 -26.93 -5.81
CA ASP A 27 -4.27 -28.03 -6.77
C ASP A 27 -5.25 -27.68 -7.90
N ALA A 28 -5.48 -28.65 -8.80
CA ALA A 28 -6.31 -28.47 -9.99
C ALA A 28 -7.83 -28.57 -9.74
N ASN A 29 -8.26 -29.04 -8.57
CA ASN A 29 -9.67 -29.32 -8.26
C ASN A 29 -10.41 -28.08 -7.70
N VAL A 30 -9.89 -26.89 -7.95
CA VAL A 30 -10.55 -25.65 -7.50
C VAL A 30 -11.68 -25.28 -8.44
N ARG A 31 -12.86 -25.04 -7.85
CA ARG A 31 -14.00 -24.46 -8.56
C ARG A 31 -14.09 -22.98 -8.26
N LEU A 32 -13.86 -22.15 -9.28
CA LEU A 32 -14.08 -20.71 -9.18
C LEU A 32 -15.58 -20.43 -9.01
N GLU A 33 -15.91 -19.56 -8.07
CA GLU A 33 -17.29 -19.11 -7.84
C GLU A 33 -17.72 -18.09 -8.90
N GLU A 34 -19.03 -17.84 -9.06
CA GLU A 34 -19.53 -17.00 -10.17
C GLU A 34 -18.99 -15.57 -10.17
N ASP A 35 -18.84 -14.95 -9.01
CA ASP A 35 -18.30 -13.60 -8.88
C ASP A 35 -16.82 -13.53 -9.23
N GLU A 36 -16.05 -14.55 -8.89
CA GLU A 36 -14.66 -14.69 -9.31
C GLU A 36 -14.54 -14.95 -10.82
N GLN A 37 -15.40 -15.80 -11.39
CA GLN A 37 -15.44 -16.00 -12.85
C GLN A 37 -15.76 -14.68 -13.58
N ARG A 38 -16.74 -13.91 -13.08
CA ARG A 38 -17.07 -12.58 -13.60
C ARG A 38 -15.90 -11.60 -13.47
N MET A 39 -15.20 -11.63 -12.34
CA MET A 39 -13.99 -10.83 -12.13
C MET A 39 -12.90 -11.18 -13.14
N TRP A 40 -12.58 -12.47 -13.30
CA TRP A 40 -11.56 -12.94 -14.23
C TRP A 40 -11.88 -12.56 -15.67
N ALA A 41 -13.15 -12.71 -16.10
CA ALA A 41 -13.58 -12.31 -17.43
C ALA A 41 -13.39 -10.81 -17.67
N ARG A 42 -13.67 -9.97 -16.67
CA ARG A 42 -13.46 -8.52 -16.75
C ARG A 42 -11.98 -8.15 -16.76
N VAL A 43 -11.18 -8.78 -15.90
CA VAL A 43 -9.72 -8.66 -15.87
C VAL A 43 -9.11 -9.01 -17.22
N GLU A 44 -9.58 -10.07 -17.88
CA GLU A 44 -9.08 -10.46 -19.20
C GLU A 44 -9.36 -9.39 -20.28
N GLN A 45 -10.51 -8.72 -20.20
CA GLN A 45 -10.82 -7.61 -21.10
C GLN A 45 -9.94 -6.39 -20.83
N GLU A 46 -9.68 -6.07 -19.57
CA GLU A 46 -8.81 -4.95 -19.17
C GLU A 46 -7.35 -5.23 -19.54
N GLN A 47 -6.87 -6.45 -19.30
CA GLN A 47 -5.56 -6.92 -19.75
C GLN A 47 -5.37 -6.74 -21.25
N LYS A 48 -6.33 -7.14 -22.10
CA LYS A 48 -6.21 -6.97 -23.56
C LYS A 48 -6.00 -5.51 -23.96
N LYS A 49 -6.63 -4.57 -23.26
CA LYS A 49 -6.44 -3.13 -23.49
C LYS A 49 -5.06 -2.67 -23.01
N PHE A 50 -4.65 -3.13 -21.82
CA PHE A 50 -3.34 -2.83 -21.26
C PHE A 50 -2.20 -3.31 -22.17
N ASP A 51 -2.26 -4.55 -22.62
CA ASP A 51 -1.23 -5.17 -23.46
C ASP A 51 -1.12 -4.47 -24.83
N ALA A 52 -2.25 -3.94 -25.33
CA ALA A 52 -2.31 -3.19 -26.59
C ALA A 52 -1.85 -1.72 -26.47
N SER A 53 -1.70 -1.19 -25.25
CA SER A 53 -1.48 0.24 -25.00
C SER A 53 -0.11 0.80 -25.40
N GLY A 54 0.86 -0.08 -25.66
CA GLY A 54 2.26 0.29 -25.88
C GLY A 54 3.07 0.54 -24.59
N ALA A 55 2.43 0.46 -23.41
CA ALA A 55 3.09 0.58 -22.11
C ALA A 55 4.05 -0.58 -21.82
N LEU A 56 3.83 -1.75 -22.45
CA LEU A 56 4.70 -2.91 -22.27
C LEU A 56 6.00 -2.80 -23.06
N TYR A 57 7.05 -3.34 -22.45
CA TYR A 57 8.29 -3.69 -23.13
C TYR A 57 8.04 -4.97 -23.95
N ARG A 58 8.11 -4.87 -25.29
CA ARG A 58 7.83 -6.01 -26.17
C ARG A 58 9.12 -6.76 -26.46
N ASP A 59 9.44 -7.75 -25.63
CA ASP A 59 10.60 -8.60 -25.78
C ASP A 59 10.22 -10.03 -25.41
N ALA A 60 9.91 -10.84 -26.42
CA ALA A 60 9.42 -12.20 -26.24
C ALA A 60 10.45 -13.12 -25.54
N GLU A 61 11.75 -12.84 -25.68
CA GLU A 61 12.79 -13.62 -25.03
C GLU A 61 12.86 -13.30 -23.53
N LEU A 62 12.76 -12.02 -23.18
CA LEU A 62 12.67 -11.57 -21.79
C LEU A 62 11.38 -12.08 -21.13
N ASP A 63 10.22 -11.89 -21.78
CA ASP A 63 8.93 -12.33 -21.25
C ASP A 63 8.90 -13.85 -21.02
N ALA A 64 9.45 -14.64 -21.96
CA ALA A 64 9.57 -16.09 -21.82
C ALA A 64 10.50 -16.50 -20.67
N TYR A 65 11.61 -15.78 -20.49
CA TYR A 65 12.53 -16.00 -19.37
C TYR A 65 11.86 -15.72 -18.03
N LEU A 66 11.24 -14.55 -17.86
CA LEU A 66 10.55 -14.15 -16.64
C LEU A 66 9.38 -15.08 -16.33
N THR A 67 8.60 -15.46 -17.35
CA THR A 67 7.52 -16.45 -17.22
C THR A 67 8.05 -17.82 -16.83
N GLY A 68 9.23 -18.22 -17.33
CA GLY A 68 9.91 -19.44 -16.92
C GLY A 68 10.27 -19.45 -15.43
N VAL A 69 10.76 -18.32 -14.90
CA VAL A 69 11.04 -18.15 -13.47
C VAL A 69 9.75 -18.27 -12.65
N ALA A 70 8.68 -17.57 -13.03
CA ALA A 70 7.39 -17.67 -12.34
C ALA A 70 6.84 -19.11 -12.34
N ARG A 71 6.88 -19.80 -13.48
CA ARG A 71 6.41 -21.20 -13.59
C ARG A 71 7.20 -22.16 -12.71
N LYS A 72 8.50 -21.90 -12.47
CA LYS A 72 9.34 -22.72 -11.57
C LYS A 72 8.90 -22.63 -10.11
N LEU A 73 8.23 -21.54 -9.71
CA LEU A 73 7.81 -21.29 -8.34
C LEU A 73 6.56 -22.08 -7.94
N GLN A 74 5.71 -22.48 -8.89
CA GLN A 74 4.42 -23.12 -8.61
C GLN A 74 4.36 -24.56 -9.13
N PRO A 75 3.65 -25.47 -8.44
CA PRO A 75 3.49 -26.84 -8.89
C PRO A 75 2.60 -26.91 -10.15
N PRO A 76 2.76 -27.94 -10.99
CA PRO A 76 1.96 -28.09 -12.22
C PRO A 76 0.45 -28.02 -12.01
N ALA A 77 -0.06 -28.52 -10.88
CA ALA A 77 -1.49 -28.50 -10.57
C ALA A 77 -2.04 -27.08 -10.39
N VAL A 78 -1.28 -26.16 -9.78
CA VAL A 78 -1.66 -24.75 -9.67
C VAL A 78 -1.61 -24.09 -11.05
N LEU A 79 -0.59 -24.40 -11.86
CA LEU A 79 -0.44 -23.85 -13.20
C LEU A 79 -1.56 -24.24 -14.18
N GLN A 80 -2.27 -25.34 -13.93
CA GLN A 80 -3.45 -25.73 -14.70
C GLN A 80 -4.64 -24.79 -14.43
N VAL A 81 -4.73 -24.21 -13.24
CA VAL A 81 -5.79 -23.27 -12.85
C VAL A 81 -5.37 -21.84 -13.16
N ILE A 82 -4.16 -21.46 -12.77
CA ILE A 82 -3.60 -20.10 -12.93
C ILE A 82 -2.35 -20.18 -13.83
N PRO A 83 -2.49 -19.96 -15.15
CA PRO A 83 -1.37 -19.96 -16.07
C PRO A 83 -0.58 -18.65 -15.93
N PHE A 84 0.36 -18.61 -14.99
CA PHE A 84 1.17 -17.44 -14.74
C PHE A 84 1.97 -16.97 -15.96
N ARG A 85 1.90 -15.68 -16.25
CA ARG A 85 2.60 -14.99 -17.35
C ARG A 85 3.21 -13.71 -16.81
N VAL A 86 4.44 -13.39 -17.20
CA VAL A 86 5.13 -12.18 -16.74
C VAL A 86 5.40 -11.28 -17.93
N ALA A 87 5.07 -9.99 -17.80
CA ALA A 87 5.41 -8.94 -18.75
C ALA A 87 6.05 -7.74 -18.06
N VAL A 88 6.88 -7.00 -18.80
CA VAL A 88 7.56 -5.82 -18.26
C VAL A 88 6.84 -4.53 -18.68
N VAL A 89 6.54 -3.67 -17.71
CA VAL A 89 5.93 -2.35 -17.93
C VAL A 89 7.04 -1.29 -18.01
N LYS A 90 7.00 -0.42 -19.03
CA LYS A 90 7.94 0.70 -19.20
C LYS A 90 7.67 1.79 -18.16
N ASN A 91 8.19 1.60 -16.96
CA ASN A 91 8.00 2.52 -15.87
C ASN A 91 9.26 2.52 -14.97
N PRO A 92 9.92 3.68 -14.78
CA PRO A 92 11.15 3.76 -13.99
C PRO A 92 10.94 3.51 -12.49
N TRP A 93 9.70 3.59 -11.99
CA TRP A 93 9.42 3.44 -10.57
C TRP A 93 9.43 1.98 -10.12
N LEU A 94 9.77 1.74 -8.85
CA LEU A 94 9.78 0.42 -8.23
C LEU A 94 8.34 -0.08 -8.05
N ASN A 95 7.92 -1.07 -8.83
CA ASN A 95 6.64 -1.76 -8.62
C ASN A 95 6.59 -3.12 -9.31
N ALA A 96 5.76 -4.01 -8.77
CA ALA A 96 5.21 -5.18 -9.44
C ALA A 96 3.76 -5.36 -8.99
N PHE A 97 2.94 -6.01 -9.80
CA PHE A 97 1.58 -6.37 -9.41
C PHE A 97 1.10 -7.60 -10.17
N ALA A 98 0.14 -8.31 -9.59
CA ALA A 98 -0.53 -9.42 -10.24
C ALA A 98 -2.02 -9.19 -10.46
N MET A 99 -2.53 -9.68 -11.58
CA MET A 99 -3.94 -9.78 -11.86
C MET A 99 -4.48 -11.16 -11.42
N PRO A 100 -5.77 -11.26 -11.03
CA PRO A 100 -6.38 -12.50 -10.56
C PRO A 100 -6.27 -13.70 -11.53
N ASN A 101 -6.13 -13.45 -12.83
CA ASN A 101 -6.00 -14.48 -13.87
C ASN A 101 -4.56 -14.98 -14.07
N GLY A 102 -3.60 -14.54 -13.24
CA GLY A 102 -2.20 -14.94 -13.33
C GLY A 102 -1.33 -14.09 -14.26
N ALA A 103 -1.80 -12.94 -14.75
CA ALA A 103 -0.92 -11.98 -15.41
C ALA A 103 -0.13 -11.18 -14.35
N LEU A 104 1.19 -11.30 -14.37
CA LEU A 104 2.11 -10.53 -13.53
C LEU A 104 2.78 -9.45 -14.37
N TYR A 105 2.91 -8.27 -13.78
CA TYR A 105 3.57 -7.14 -14.38
C TYR A 105 4.65 -6.64 -13.45
N ILE A 106 5.85 -6.51 -13.99
CA ILE A 106 6.99 -5.91 -13.28
C ILE A 106 7.39 -4.62 -13.98
N HIS A 107 7.56 -3.55 -13.22
CA HIS A 107 8.08 -2.31 -13.78
C HIS A 107 9.55 -2.49 -14.18
N SER A 108 9.95 -1.90 -15.30
CA SER A 108 11.34 -1.87 -15.76
C SER A 108 12.28 -1.27 -14.70
N GLY A 109 11.76 -0.34 -13.89
CA GLY A 109 12.44 0.22 -12.73
C GLY A 109 12.83 -0.85 -11.74
N LEU A 110 11.84 -1.57 -11.19
CA LEU A 110 12.09 -2.65 -10.24
C LEU A 110 13.02 -3.72 -10.82
N LEU A 111 12.75 -4.17 -12.06
CA LEU A 111 13.58 -5.17 -12.73
C LEU A 111 15.05 -4.74 -12.84
N ALA A 112 15.31 -3.44 -13.07
CA ALA A 112 16.67 -2.92 -13.16
C ALA A 112 17.42 -2.90 -11.82
N ARG A 113 16.71 -2.92 -10.69
CA ARG A 113 17.32 -2.89 -9.35
C ARG A 113 17.75 -4.26 -8.87
N LEU A 114 17.08 -5.31 -9.33
CA LEU A 114 17.42 -6.69 -8.96
C LEU A 114 18.78 -7.07 -9.56
N ASP A 115 19.60 -7.79 -8.79
CA ASP A 115 20.93 -8.23 -9.21
C ASP A 115 20.97 -9.66 -9.72
N ASN A 116 19.94 -10.46 -9.42
CA ASN A 116 19.90 -11.86 -9.80
C ASN A 116 18.48 -12.45 -9.83
N GLU A 117 18.36 -13.67 -10.36
CA GLU A 117 17.09 -14.38 -10.54
C GLU A 117 16.42 -14.76 -9.21
N ALA A 118 17.19 -14.99 -8.13
CA ALA A 118 16.61 -15.29 -6.82
C ALA A 118 15.87 -14.07 -6.24
N GLN A 119 16.39 -12.87 -6.45
CA GLN A 119 15.70 -11.63 -6.06
C GLN A 119 14.42 -11.43 -6.88
N LEU A 120 14.46 -11.73 -8.18
CA LEU A 120 13.26 -11.76 -9.03
C LEU A 120 12.25 -12.80 -8.52
N ALA A 121 12.71 -14.00 -8.17
CA ALA A 121 11.88 -15.06 -7.63
C ALA A 121 11.20 -14.67 -6.32
N ALA A 122 11.86 -13.89 -5.46
CA ALA A 122 11.26 -13.35 -4.24
C ALA A 122 10.09 -12.40 -4.54
N VAL A 123 10.29 -11.44 -5.47
CA VAL A 123 9.24 -10.50 -5.91
C VAL A 123 8.07 -11.26 -6.55
N LEU A 124 8.35 -12.14 -7.52
CA LEU A 124 7.30 -12.90 -8.21
C LEU A 124 6.59 -13.85 -7.25
N GLY A 125 7.31 -14.51 -6.34
CA GLY A 125 6.72 -15.40 -5.34
C GLY A 125 5.68 -14.70 -4.49
N HIS A 126 6.00 -13.49 -3.99
CA HIS A 126 5.06 -12.64 -3.26
C HIS A 126 3.81 -12.32 -4.09
N GLU A 127 3.97 -11.79 -5.30
CA GLU A 127 2.85 -11.46 -6.20
C GLU A 127 1.98 -12.68 -6.54
N MET A 128 2.60 -13.83 -6.77
CA MET A 128 1.89 -15.09 -7.05
C MET A 128 1.05 -15.54 -5.87
N VAL A 129 1.50 -15.31 -4.63
CA VAL A 129 0.73 -15.65 -3.43
C VAL A 129 -0.55 -14.81 -3.34
N HIS A 130 -0.52 -13.53 -3.70
CA HIS A 130 -1.75 -12.73 -3.78
C HIS A 130 -2.80 -13.32 -4.72
N VAL A 131 -2.34 -13.92 -5.83
CA VAL A 131 -3.21 -14.61 -6.79
C VAL A 131 -3.68 -15.96 -6.26
N THR A 132 -2.78 -16.83 -5.80
CA THR A 132 -3.15 -18.17 -5.33
C THR A 132 -4.01 -18.13 -4.07
N HIS A 133 -3.80 -17.15 -3.19
CA HIS A 133 -4.59 -16.94 -1.97
C HIS A 133 -5.81 -16.06 -2.19
N ARG A 134 -6.05 -15.68 -3.44
CA ARG A 134 -7.28 -15.01 -3.87
C ARG A 134 -7.52 -13.72 -3.07
N HIS A 135 -6.44 -13.01 -2.72
CA HIS A 135 -6.50 -11.80 -1.89
C HIS A 135 -7.40 -10.73 -2.51
N GLY A 136 -7.30 -10.51 -3.82
CA GLY A 136 -8.13 -9.52 -4.53
C GLY A 136 -9.64 -9.81 -4.44
N ILE A 137 -10.06 -11.07 -4.54
CA ILE A 137 -11.48 -11.45 -4.41
C ILE A 137 -11.92 -11.54 -2.94
N ARG A 138 -11.03 -11.91 -2.01
CA ARG A 138 -11.28 -11.81 -0.56
C ARG A 138 -11.53 -10.35 -0.17
N ASP A 139 -10.75 -9.42 -0.70
CA ASP A 139 -10.96 -7.97 -0.49
C ASP A 139 -12.23 -7.47 -1.15
N PHE A 140 -12.52 -7.89 -2.39
CA PHE A 140 -13.79 -7.59 -3.03
C PHE A 140 -15.00 -8.09 -2.23
N ARG A 141 -14.87 -9.23 -1.54
CA ARG A 141 -15.96 -9.82 -0.75
C ARG A 141 -16.10 -9.21 0.63
N SER A 142 -15.00 -8.78 1.24
CA SER A 142 -14.98 -8.14 2.55
C SER A 142 -15.81 -6.85 2.54
N ALA A 143 -16.79 -6.74 3.44
CA ALA A 143 -17.65 -5.56 3.55
C ALA A 143 -16.87 -4.26 3.87
N GLN A 144 -15.69 -4.38 4.49
CA GLN A 144 -14.80 -3.26 4.79
C GLN A 144 -14.03 -2.77 3.55
N ASN A 145 -13.73 -3.68 2.62
CA ASN A 145 -12.99 -3.36 1.39
C ASN A 145 -13.89 -3.23 0.16
N LYS A 146 -15.16 -3.69 0.20
CA LYS A 146 -16.12 -3.52 -0.91
C LYS A 146 -16.24 -2.09 -1.39
N THR A 147 -16.31 -1.13 -0.47
CA THR A 147 -16.43 0.30 -0.79
C THR A 147 -15.13 0.89 -1.30
N ALA A 148 -13.98 0.50 -0.76
CA ALA A 148 -12.65 0.90 -1.26
C ALA A 148 -12.33 0.29 -2.63
N PHE A 149 -12.70 -0.97 -2.83
CA PHE A 149 -12.56 -1.72 -4.05
C PHE A 149 -13.47 -1.16 -5.15
N LEU A 150 -14.77 -0.98 -4.88
CA LEU A 150 -15.70 -0.35 -5.82
C LEU A 150 -15.36 1.12 -6.09
N ALA A 151 -14.84 1.85 -5.10
CA ALA A 151 -14.32 3.21 -5.31
C ALA A 151 -13.10 3.22 -6.23
N THR A 152 -12.15 2.30 -6.05
CA THR A 152 -10.96 2.21 -6.92
C THR A 152 -11.34 1.73 -8.33
N MET A 153 -12.41 0.93 -8.45
CA MET A 153 -12.98 0.62 -9.74
C MET A 153 -13.57 1.84 -10.47
N ASN A 154 -14.01 2.85 -9.73
CA ASN A 154 -14.46 4.12 -10.30
C ASN A 154 -13.31 5.13 -10.52
N VAL A 155 -12.23 5.07 -9.72
CA VAL A 155 -11.00 5.87 -9.90
C VAL A 155 -10.25 5.50 -11.18
N THR A 156 -10.41 4.27 -11.65
CA THR A 156 -9.79 3.83 -12.92
C THR A 156 -10.54 4.31 -14.16
N LEU A 157 -11.64 5.04 -13.95
CA LEU A 157 -12.29 5.87 -14.95
C LEU A 157 -12.02 7.37 -14.72
N GLY A 158 -11.11 7.71 -13.78
CA GLY A 158 -10.89 9.06 -13.26
C GLY A 158 -9.45 9.35 -12.80
N GLY A 159 -8.52 9.34 -13.76
CA GLY A 159 -7.47 10.35 -13.95
C GLY A 159 -6.75 10.98 -12.74
N VAL A 160 -5.96 10.22 -11.97
CA VAL A 160 -4.92 10.80 -11.10
C VAL A 160 -3.63 11.08 -11.91
N PRO A 161 -3.09 12.31 -11.98
CA PRO A 161 -2.02 12.67 -12.94
C PRO A 161 -0.66 11.98 -12.74
N VAL A 162 -0.39 11.40 -11.57
CA VAL A 162 0.85 10.66 -11.30
C VAL A 162 0.80 9.24 -11.88
N LEU A 163 -0.40 8.75 -12.20
CA LEU A 163 -0.71 7.41 -12.70
C LEU A 163 -1.53 7.41 -14.00
N GLY A 164 -1.92 8.60 -14.49
CA GLY A 164 -3.05 8.81 -15.41
C GLY A 164 -2.87 8.36 -16.86
N GLY A 165 -1.73 7.77 -17.22
CA GLY A 165 -1.61 7.02 -18.46
C GLY A 165 -1.88 5.53 -18.25
N ILE A 166 -1.35 4.98 -17.16
CA ILE A 166 -1.27 3.53 -16.90
C ILE A 166 -2.49 3.02 -16.13
N ALA A 167 -3.06 3.82 -15.22
CA ALA A 167 -4.26 3.44 -14.48
C ALA A 167 -5.44 3.16 -15.42
N ASP A 168 -5.76 4.08 -16.34
CA ASP A 168 -6.82 3.93 -17.34
C ASP A 168 -6.64 2.70 -18.25
N LEU A 169 -5.39 2.23 -18.40
CA LEU A 169 -5.03 1.09 -19.25
C LEU A 169 -5.08 -0.25 -18.50
N ILE A 170 -4.64 -0.30 -17.24
CA ILE A 170 -4.62 -1.51 -16.39
C ILE A 170 -6.05 -1.91 -15.99
N GLY A 171 -6.98 -0.96 -16.03
CA GLY A 171 -8.35 -1.19 -15.64
C GLY A 171 -8.49 -1.40 -14.13
N ALA A 172 -9.73 -1.43 -13.69
CA ALA A 172 -10.08 -1.18 -12.32
C ALA A 172 -9.61 -2.25 -11.32
N PHE A 173 -9.44 -3.48 -11.77
CA PHE A 173 -8.95 -4.56 -10.89
C PHE A 173 -7.43 -4.54 -10.71
N GLY A 174 -6.67 -4.40 -11.80
CA GLY A 174 -5.21 -4.30 -11.70
C GLY A 174 -4.78 -2.99 -11.03
N THR A 175 -5.57 -1.93 -11.23
CA THR A 175 -5.38 -0.65 -10.55
C THR A 175 -5.66 -0.78 -9.06
N THR A 176 -6.73 -1.48 -8.64
CA THR A 176 -6.99 -1.69 -7.21
C THR A 176 -5.85 -2.44 -6.53
N ALA A 177 -5.42 -3.59 -7.06
CA ALA A 177 -4.29 -4.34 -6.50
C ALA A 177 -3.00 -3.50 -6.45
N ALA A 178 -2.69 -2.75 -7.52
CA ALA A 178 -1.47 -1.94 -7.60
C ALA A 178 -1.53 -0.61 -6.81
N ILE A 179 -2.71 -0.14 -6.39
CA ILE A 179 -2.92 1.18 -5.74
C ILE A 179 -3.34 1.05 -4.27
N THR A 180 -4.27 0.16 -3.95
CA THR A 180 -4.86 0.09 -2.60
C THR A 180 -4.04 -0.76 -1.65
N GLY A 181 -3.24 -1.68 -2.18
CA GLY A 181 -2.53 -2.66 -1.36
C GLY A 181 -3.44 -3.70 -0.75
N TYR A 182 -2.85 -4.63 -0.01
CA TYR A 182 -3.55 -5.71 0.66
C TYR A 182 -3.54 -5.53 2.19
N ALA A 183 -4.44 -6.24 2.86
CA ALA A 183 -4.49 -6.25 4.31
C ALA A 183 -3.20 -6.84 4.92
N ARG A 184 -2.83 -6.41 6.12
CA ARG A 184 -1.57 -6.80 6.78
C ARG A 184 -1.38 -8.30 6.96
N ASP A 185 -2.48 -9.03 7.18
CA ASP A 185 -2.49 -10.49 7.27
C ASP A 185 -2.20 -11.13 5.90
N GLN A 186 -2.80 -10.61 4.84
CA GLN A 186 -2.56 -11.05 3.46
C GLN A 186 -1.11 -10.78 3.03
N GLU A 187 -0.54 -9.66 3.48
CA GLU A 187 0.86 -9.30 3.25
C GLU A 187 1.86 -10.24 3.95
N ARG A 188 1.56 -10.60 5.20
CA ARG A 188 2.36 -11.61 5.92
C ARG A 188 2.22 -13.00 5.29
N GLU A 189 1.03 -13.34 4.80
CA GLU A 189 0.77 -14.56 4.04
C GLU A 189 1.60 -14.58 2.74
N ALA A 190 1.60 -13.48 1.99
CA ALA A 190 2.40 -13.28 0.78
C ALA A 190 3.91 -13.37 1.01
N ASP A 191 4.42 -12.72 2.07
CA ASP A 191 5.83 -12.76 2.43
C ASP A 191 6.28 -14.17 2.86
N SER A 192 5.51 -14.82 3.73
CA SER A 192 5.83 -16.15 4.26
C SER A 192 5.76 -17.22 3.19
N GLU A 193 4.63 -17.32 2.47
CA GLU A 193 4.45 -18.35 1.44
C GLU A 193 5.31 -18.04 0.21
N GLY A 194 5.52 -16.77 -0.15
CA GLY A 194 6.39 -16.38 -1.27
C GLY A 194 7.84 -16.80 -1.04
N LEU A 195 8.34 -16.63 0.19
CA LEU A 195 9.66 -17.10 0.61
C LEU A 195 9.76 -18.63 0.56
N ASP A 196 8.70 -19.36 0.94
CA ASP A 196 8.65 -20.82 0.84
C ASP A 196 8.66 -21.28 -0.63
N LEU A 197 7.93 -20.62 -1.53
CA LEU A 197 7.93 -20.93 -2.97
C LEU A 197 9.35 -20.81 -3.57
N MET A 198 10.07 -19.72 -3.27
CA MET A 198 11.43 -19.56 -3.80
C MET A 198 12.41 -20.60 -3.23
N VAL A 199 12.29 -20.95 -1.94
CA VAL A 199 13.14 -21.96 -1.29
C VAL A 199 12.88 -23.35 -1.87
N ARG A 200 11.61 -23.69 -2.14
CA ARG A 200 11.21 -24.94 -2.80
C ARG A 200 11.71 -25.01 -4.25
N ALA A 201 11.73 -23.88 -4.95
CA ALA A 201 12.31 -23.76 -6.28
C ALA A 201 13.85 -23.78 -6.29
N GLY A 202 14.49 -23.87 -5.12
CA GLY A 202 15.94 -23.99 -4.97
C GLY A 202 16.70 -22.66 -5.06
N TYR A 203 16.04 -21.52 -4.90
CA TYR A 203 16.68 -20.21 -4.85
C TYR A 203 17.24 -19.91 -3.45
N ASP A 204 18.25 -19.04 -3.40
CA ASP A 204 18.86 -18.57 -2.15
C ASP A 204 17.92 -17.58 -1.43
N PRO A 205 17.33 -17.94 -0.27
CA PRO A 205 16.39 -17.06 0.45
C PRO A 205 17.05 -15.81 1.04
N ALA A 206 18.38 -15.79 1.21
CA ALA A 206 19.09 -14.60 1.67
C ALA A 206 19.03 -13.44 0.65
N GLU A 207 18.76 -13.74 -0.62
CA GLU A 207 18.61 -12.73 -1.65
C GLU A 207 17.34 -11.89 -1.50
N THR A 208 16.30 -12.40 -0.83
CA THR A 208 15.10 -11.62 -0.48
C THR A 208 15.45 -10.43 0.40
N LEU A 209 16.23 -10.66 1.45
CA LEU A 209 16.62 -9.58 2.37
C LEU A 209 17.38 -8.47 1.63
N LYS A 210 18.37 -8.84 0.82
CA LYS A 210 19.17 -7.90 0.02
C LYS A 210 18.31 -7.10 -0.95
N ALA A 211 17.39 -7.76 -1.65
CA ALA A 211 16.50 -7.06 -2.59
C ALA A 211 15.69 -5.96 -1.89
N PHE A 212 15.16 -6.26 -0.71
CA PHE A 212 14.32 -5.34 0.06
C PHE A 212 15.14 -4.22 0.75
N GLU A 213 16.33 -4.52 1.25
CA GLU A 213 17.28 -3.53 1.75
C GLU A 213 17.68 -2.52 0.65
N GLU A 214 17.90 -3.01 -0.57
CA GLU A 214 18.33 -2.19 -1.70
C GLU A 214 17.20 -1.27 -2.17
N MET A 215 15.97 -1.80 -2.22
CA MET A 215 14.77 -1.00 -2.44
C MET A 215 14.63 0.08 -1.36
N LYS A 216 14.83 -0.26 -0.08
CA LYS A 216 14.72 0.69 1.02
C LYS A 216 15.73 1.83 0.89
N LYS A 217 16.98 1.49 0.60
CA LYS A 217 18.05 2.44 0.40
C LYS A 217 17.73 3.43 -0.72
N GLU A 218 17.22 2.96 -1.85
CA GLU A 218 16.82 3.85 -2.95
C GLU A 218 15.73 4.84 -2.54
N LEU A 219 14.71 4.37 -1.80
CA LEU A 219 13.62 5.22 -1.35
C LEU A 219 14.11 6.32 -0.40
N ASP A 220 14.97 5.95 0.56
CA ASP A 220 15.59 6.88 1.50
C ASP A 220 16.44 7.93 0.76
N GLU A 221 17.27 7.51 -0.19
CA GLU A 221 18.16 8.39 -0.98
C GLU A 221 17.39 9.39 -1.86
N GLN A 222 16.25 8.98 -2.40
CA GLN A 222 15.39 9.85 -3.21
C GLN A 222 14.55 10.81 -2.35
N LYS A 223 14.62 10.71 -1.01
CA LYS A 223 13.77 11.46 -0.06
C LYS A 223 12.28 11.35 -0.40
N ILE A 224 11.90 10.28 -1.09
CA ILE A 224 10.51 10.01 -1.38
C ILE A 224 9.98 9.42 -0.09
N LYS A 225 9.16 10.20 0.65
CA LYS A 225 8.34 9.62 1.73
C LYS A 225 7.63 8.43 1.11
N GLU A 226 8.01 7.23 1.57
CA GLU A 226 7.72 5.92 0.95
C GLU A 226 6.72 6.03 -0.20
N PRO A 227 7.17 5.94 -1.48
CA PRO A 227 6.27 6.13 -2.58
C PRO A 227 5.07 5.22 -2.41
N PHE A 228 3.92 5.75 -2.78
CA PHE A 228 2.58 5.19 -2.67
C PHE A 228 2.45 3.67 -2.98
N PHE A 229 3.40 3.12 -3.74
CA PHE A 229 3.52 1.72 -4.15
C PHE A 229 4.06 0.75 -3.08
N TYR A 230 4.88 1.22 -2.12
CA TYR A 230 5.24 0.44 -0.91
C TYR A 230 4.38 0.80 0.30
N SER A 231 3.60 1.89 0.24
CA SER A 231 2.60 2.21 1.28
C SER A 231 1.41 1.26 1.28
N SER A 232 1.24 0.47 0.21
CA SER A 232 0.22 -0.54 0.00
C SER A 232 0.61 -1.92 0.58
N HIS A 233 1.87 -2.09 0.97
CA HIS A 233 2.41 -3.22 1.73
C HIS A 233 2.82 -2.70 3.13
N PRO A 234 2.97 -3.52 4.19
CA PRO A 234 3.52 -3.07 5.46
C PRO A 234 4.85 -2.32 5.23
N ARG A 235 5.16 -1.36 6.11
CA ARG A 235 6.38 -0.53 6.02
C ARG A 235 7.54 -1.43 5.67
N LEU A 236 8.33 -1.07 4.66
CA LEU A 236 9.37 -1.93 4.08
C LEU A 236 10.32 -2.50 5.16
N GLN A 237 10.53 -1.71 6.22
CA GLN A 237 11.25 -2.09 7.44
C GLN A 237 10.63 -3.29 8.19
N GLU A 238 9.31 -3.34 8.36
CA GLU A 238 8.60 -4.46 9.02
C GLU A 238 8.78 -5.77 8.21
N ARG A 239 8.83 -5.68 6.87
CA ARG A 239 9.06 -6.84 5.99
C ARG A 239 10.49 -7.34 6.10
N ILE A 240 11.46 -6.43 6.09
CA ILE A 240 12.89 -6.73 6.32
C ILE A 240 13.05 -7.48 7.65
N GLU A 241 12.47 -6.96 8.73
CA GLU A 241 12.53 -7.59 10.06
C GLU A 241 11.86 -8.99 10.09
N SER A 242 10.75 -9.15 9.37
CA SER A 242 10.06 -10.42 9.21
C SER A 242 10.91 -11.45 8.45
N PHE A 243 11.53 -11.06 7.35
CA PHE A 243 12.42 -11.93 6.58
C PHE A 243 13.67 -12.30 7.37
N GLU A 244 14.29 -11.36 8.07
CA GLU A 244 15.39 -11.65 8.99
C GLU A 244 14.99 -12.68 10.06
N SER A 245 13.80 -12.53 10.64
CA SER A 245 13.27 -13.48 11.62
C SER A 245 13.09 -14.86 11.00
N SER A 246 12.48 -14.96 9.81
CA SER A 246 12.32 -16.21 9.07
C SER A 246 13.67 -16.87 8.74
N MET A 247 14.68 -16.09 8.37
CA MET A 247 16.04 -16.58 8.12
C MET A 247 16.71 -17.12 9.38
N ARG A 248 16.49 -16.50 10.54
CA ARG A 248 17.04 -16.97 11.83
C ARG A 248 16.29 -18.17 12.43
N THR A 249 15.04 -18.38 12.03
CA THR A 249 14.15 -19.40 12.59
C THR A 249 13.87 -20.52 11.59
N THR A 250 12.90 -20.33 10.70
CA THR A 250 12.42 -21.32 9.72
C THR A 250 13.51 -21.80 8.77
N TYR A 251 14.36 -20.88 8.29
CA TYR A 251 15.39 -21.17 7.29
C TYR A 251 16.81 -21.17 7.86
N ARG A 252 16.96 -21.34 9.19
CA ARG A 252 18.26 -21.30 9.88
C ARG A 252 19.31 -22.25 9.26
N ASP A 253 18.88 -23.44 8.87
CA ASP A 253 19.75 -24.49 8.34
C ASP A 253 19.86 -24.46 6.81
N ARG A 254 19.13 -23.53 6.14
CA ARG A 254 19.22 -23.32 4.70
C ARG A 254 20.30 -22.28 4.41
N GLN A 255 21.47 -22.76 3.99
CA GLN A 255 22.54 -21.91 3.48
C GLN A 255 22.67 -22.04 1.96
N GLY A 256 22.61 -20.91 1.27
CA GLY A 256 22.79 -20.82 -0.18
C GLY A 256 21.57 -21.23 -0.98
N GLY A 257 21.80 -21.52 -2.26
CA GLY A 257 20.78 -21.74 -3.27
C GLY A 257 21.21 -21.14 -4.60
N ALA A 258 20.44 -21.38 -5.66
CA ALA A 258 20.70 -20.75 -6.94
C ALA A 258 20.44 -19.25 -6.84
N ARG A 259 21.38 -18.43 -7.32
CA ARG A 259 21.15 -16.99 -7.54
C ARG A 259 20.90 -16.69 -9.02
N ASN A 260 21.60 -17.40 -9.90
CA ASN A 260 21.52 -17.25 -11.35
C ASN A 260 21.73 -15.80 -11.83
N ALA A 261 22.72 -15.11 -11.25
CA ALA A 261 23.04 -13.70 -11.55
C ALA A 261 23.40 -13.48 -13.03
N ASP A 262 24.31 -14.29 -13.58
CA ASP A 262 24.82 -14.09 -14.95
C ASP A 262 23.71 -14.18 -16.02
N VAL A 263 22.85 -15.20 -15.92
CA VAL A 263 21.72 -15.35 -16.85
C VAL A 263 20.71 -14.24 -16.68
N PHE A 264 20.40 -13.86 -15.43
CA PHE A 264 19.47 -12.77 -15.14
C PHE A 264 19.96 -11.45 -15.72
N LEU A 265 21.21 -11.07 -15.43
CA LEU A 265 21.80 -9.82 -15.91
C LEU A 265 21.91 -9.79 -17.44
N LYS A 266 22.23 -10.91 -18.08
CA LYS A 266 22.25 -11.02 -19.54
C LYS A 266 20.86 -10.83 -20.15
N LYS A 267 19.84 -11.49 -19.59
CA LYS A 267 18.47 -11.44 -20.10
C LYS A 267 17.80 -10.08 -19.89
N THR A 268 18.15 -9.37 -18.82
CA THR A 268 17.54 -8.09 -18.45
C THR A 268 18.30 -6.87 -18.97
N GLN A 269 19.53 -7.03 -19.47
CA GLN A 269 20.44 -5.93 -19.83
C GLN A 269 19.78 -4.84 -20.68
N ARG A 270 19.02 -5.24 -21.71
CA ARG A 270 18.36 -4.27 -22.60
C ARG A 270 17.30 -3.45 -21.86
N ALA A 271 16.49 -4.10 -21.03
CA ALA A 271 15.51 -3.41 -20.19
C ALA A 271 16.18 -2.46 -19.18
N VAL A 272 17.35 -2.82 -18.63
CA VAL A 272 18.13 -1.93 -17.74
C VAL A 272 18.58 -0.67 -18.46
N VAL A 273 19.13 -0.80 -19.67
CA VAL A 273 19.58 0.36 -20.48
C VAL A 273 18.41 1.26 -20.85
N GLU A 274 17.30 0.68 -21.33
CA GLU A 274 16.12 1.47 -21.68
C GLU A 274 15.48 2.11 -20.43
N ASN A 275 15.53 1.46 -19.27
CA ASN A 275 15.08 2.05 -18.02
C ASN A 275 15.92 3.26 -17.60
N ALA A 276 17.25 3.22 -17.77
CA ALA A 276 18.10 4.38 -17.51
C ALA A 276 17.69 5.60 -18.35
N GLN A 277 17.18 5.41 -19.57
CA GLN A 277 16.62 6.50 -20.37
C GLN A 277 15.30 7.02 -19.81
N LEU A 278 14.43 6.14 -19.30
CA LEU A 278 13.21 6.54 -18.59
C LEU A 278 13.54 7.34 -17.33
N ASP A 279 14.59 6.96 -16.61
CA ASP A 279 15.09 7.67 -15.44
C ASP A 279 15.60 9.06 -15.77
N LEU A 280 16.36 9.21 -16.87
CA LEU A 280 16.79 10.52 -17.36
C LEU A 280 15.60 11.40 -17.70
N LYS A 281 14.60 10.87 -18.41
CA LYS A 281 13.37 11.60 -18.77
C LYS A 281 12.55 12.00 -17.54
N ALA A 282 12.59 11.20 -16.48
CA ALA A 282 11.93 11.47 -15.21
C ALA A 282 12.76 12.35 -14.25
N GLY A 283 13.95 12.81 -14.65
CA GLY A 283 14.83 13.63 -13.81
C GLY A 283 15.54 12.86 -12.68
N ARG A 284 15.55 11.52 -12.71
CA ARG A 284 16.20 10.65 -11.72
C ARG A 284 17.68 10.41 -12.09
N PHE A 285 18.48 11.47 -12.22
CA PHE A 285 19.82 11.40 -12.80
C PHE A 285 20.79 10.42 -12.12
N ARG A 286 20.84 10.40 -10.78
CA ARG A 286 21.71 9.47 -10.02
C ARG A 286 21.34 8.01 -10.28
N THR A 287 20.05 7.75 -10.28
CA THR A 287 19.47 6.45 -10.58
C THR A 287 19.73 6.03 -12.03
N ALA A 288 19.62 6.95 -12.98
CA ALA A 288 19.95 6.70 -14.38
C ALA A 288 21.43 6.35 -14.57
N GLN A 289 22.32 7.10 -13.92
CA GLN A 289 23.76 6.83 -13.92
C GLN A 289 24.05 5.43 -13.40
N TRP A 290 23.51 5.08 -12.22
CA TRP A 290 23.68 3.74 -11.64
C TRP A 290 23.21 2.63 -12.59
N GLY A 291 22.04 2.80 -13.23
CA GLY A 291 21.52 1.82 -14.19
C GLY A 291 22.42 1.65 -15.42
N ALA A 292 22.95 2.76 -15.93
CA ALA A 292 23.91 2.74 -17.05
C ALA A 292 25.23 2.06 -16.66
N GLU A 293 25.79 2.38 -15.49
CA GLU A 293 27.01 1.76 -14.96
C GLU A 293 26.84 0.24 -14.78
N LYS A 294 25.70 -0.19 -14.22
CA LYS A 294 25.35 -1.61 -14.10
C LYS A 294 25.31 -2.30 -15.46
N ALA A 295 24.65 -1.70 -16.45
CA ALA A 295 24.57 -2.27 -17.79
C ALA A 295 25.94 -2.38 -18.49
N ILE A 296 26.81 -1.37 -18.28
CA ILE A 296 28.18 -1.36 -18.80
C ILE A 296 29.00 -2.49 -18.15
N ALA A 297 28.96 -2.60 -16.82
CA ALA A 297 29.69 -3.63 -16.08
C ALA A 297 29.35 -5.05 -16.57
N THR A 298 28.05 -5.33 -16.78
CA THR A 298 27.57 -6.60 -17.35
C THR A 298 28.08 -6.82 -18.79
N SER A 299 28.09 -5.78 -19.63
CA SER A 299 28.58 -5.88 -21.01
C SER A 299 30.07 -6.21 -21.11
N VAL A 300 30.87 -5.71 -20.16
CA VAL A 300 32.31 -5.94 -20.08
C VAL A 300 32.63 -7.34 -19.58
N GLN A 301 31.87 -7.85 -18.60
CA GLN A 301 31.99 -9.24 -18.14
C GLN A 301 31.68 -10.24 -19.26
N GLY A 302 30.68 -9.97 -20.10
CA GLY A 302 30.35 -10.79 -21.27
C GLY A 302 31.37 -10.78 -22.40
N ARG A 303 32.33 -9.84 -22.39
CA ARG A 303 33.44 -9.76 -23.37
C ARG A 303 34.73 -10.45 -22.92
N ARG A 304 34.83 -10.90 -21.67
CA ARG A 304 35.96 -11.74 -21.27
C ARG A 304 35.79 -13.11 -21.92
N PRO A 305 36.71 -13.56 -22.79
CA PRO A 305 36.60 -14.89 -23.37
C PRO A 305 36.59 -15.92 -22.23
N HIS A 306 35.62 -16.85 -22.30
CA HIS A 306 35.64 -18.08 -21.51
C HIS A 306 37.03 -18.72 -21.68
N PRO A 307 37.69 -19.22 -20.61
CA PRO A 307 38.98 -19.86 -20.75
C PRO A 307 38.81 -21.21 -21.44
N ALA A 308 38.74 -21.19 -22.77
CA ALA A 308 38.97 -22.35 -23.61
C ALA A 308 40.48 -22.46 -23.81
N GLN A 309 41.04 -23.54 -23.26
CA GLN A 309 42.26 -24.23 -23.70
C GLN A 309 43.15 -23.45 -24.68
N ALA A 310 44.14 -22.73 -24.15
CA ALA A 310 45.30 -22.33 -24.91
C ALA A 310 46.56 -22.80 -24.16
N ARG A 311 47.16 -23.87 -24.69
CA ARG A 311 48.57 -24.20 -24.47
C ARG A 311 49.42 -23.02 -24.98
N GLY A 312 50.47 -22.68 -24.25
CA GLY A 312 51.51 -21.77 -24.71
C GLY A 312 51.89 -20.76 -23.64
N GLY A 313 52.91 -21.10 -22.85
CA GLY A 313 53.49 -20.16 -21.89
C GLY A 313 54.28 -19.07 -22.58
N VAL A 314 54.23 -17.86 -22.03
CA VAL A 314 55.36 -16.91 -22.00
C VAL A 314 55.26 -16.11 -20.70
N SER A 315 56.41 -15.90 -20.10
CA SER A 315 56.75 -15.23 -18.85
C SER A 315 56.72 -13.69 -18.91
N GLY A 316 56.63 -13.07 -17.73
CA GLY A 316 56.96 -11.67 -17.44
C GLY A 316 55.70 -10.80 -17.35
N GLU A 317 55.56 -9.82 -16.47
CA GLU A 317 56.47 -9.26 -15.47
C GLU A 317 55.60 -8.48 -14.47
N GLU A 318 56.18 -8.30 -13.29
CA GLU A 318 55.71 -7.68 -12.06
C GLU A 318 55.30 -6.21 -12.20
N VAL A 319 54.18 -5.79 -11.59
CA VAL A 319 54.08 -4.45 -10.96
C VAL A 319 53.20 -4.54 -9.71
N ALA A 320 53.84 -4.41 -8.56
CA ALA A 320 53.22 -4.18 -7.26
C ALA A 320 53.22 -2.68 -6.91
N ALA A 321 52.15 -2.19 -6.28
CA ALA A 321 52.18 -1.14 -5.25
C ALA A 321 50.75 -0.85 -4.74
N VAL A 322 50.45 -0.46 -3.50
CA VAL A 322 51.10 -0.41 -2.18
C VAL A 322 49.92 -0.10 -1.24
N VAL A 323 49.82 -0.80 -0.11
CA VAL A 323 48.91 -0.50 1.01
C VAL A 323 49.77 0.00 2.17
N PRO A 324 49.37 1.00 2.97
CA PRO A 324 49.92 1.19 4.30
C PRO A 324 48.94 0.67 5.37
N ARG A 325 49.44 -0.28 6.16
CA ARG A 325 48.94 -0.68 7.48
C ARG A 325 49.73 0.11 8.53
N ALA A 326 49.07 0.52 9.61
CA ALA A 326 49.71 0.81 10.90
C ALA A 326 48.90 0.14 12.02
N GLY A 327 49.51 -0.85 12.67
CA GLY A 327 49.26 -1.19 14.09
C GLY A 327 50.17 -0.31 14.97
N SER A 328 50.17 -0.38 16.30
CA SER A 328 49.69 -1.43 17.20
C SER A 328 49.59 -0.92 18.66
N ASP A 329 49.02 -1.81 19.50
CA ASP A 329 49.21 -1.98 20.96
C ASP A 329 48.60 -0.94 21.91
N GLY A 330 47.97 -1.30 23.03
CA GLY A 330 47.78 -2.60 23.69
C GLY A 330 47.65 -2.32 25.20
N LEU A 331 46.71 -2.94 25.93
CA LEU A 331 46.89 -3.29 27.35
C LEU A 331 45.76 -4.20 27.88
N ARG A 332 46.17 -5.19 28.67
CA ARG A 332 45.40 -6.25 29.32
C ARG A 332 44.69 -5.77 30.61
N SER A 333 43.64 -6.47 31.07
CA SER A 333 43.70 -7.41 32.22
C SER A 333 42.35 -7.79 32.89
N ARG A 334 42.29 -9.06 33.36
CA ARG A 334 41.52 -9.70 34.47
C ARG A 334 39.97 -9.72 34.39
N VAL A 335 39.28 -10.86 34.26
CA VAL A 335 39.10 -12.05 35.14
C VAL A 335 38.56 -11.75 36.54
N HIS A 336 37.28 -12.07 36.77
CA HIS A 336 36.83 -12.80 37.98
C HIS A 336 35.54 -13.61 37.73
N ARG A 337 35.64 -14.93 38.01
CA ARG A 337 34.58 -15.88 38.37
C ARG A 337 33.97 -15.42 39.72
N ARG A 338 32.73 -15.75 40.15
CA ARG A 338 32.26 -17.12 40.51
C ARG A 338 30.83 -17.10 41.15
N VAL A 339 30.18 -18.27 41.07
CA VAL A 339 29.14 -18.92 41.93
C VAL A 339 27.65 -18.49 41.97
N HIS A 340 26.79 -19.49 41.72
CA HIS A 340 25.40 -19.64 42.19
C HIS A 340 25.29 -19.80 43.73
N PRO A 341 24.07 -19.77 44.30
CA PRO A 341 23.45 -21.07 44.64
C PRO A 341 21.92 -21.17 44.44
N ALA A 342 21.53 -22.44 44.29
CA ALA A 342 20.30 -23.20 44.50
C ALA A 342 18.95 -22.56 44.95
N MET A 343 17.89 -23.18 44.40
CA MET A 343 16.47 -23.12 44.78
C MET A 343 16.17 -23.63 46.20
N PRO A 344 14.92 -23.44 46.65
CA PRO A 344 14.12 -24.63 46.97
C PRO A 344 12.71 -24.62 46.36
N ALA A 345 12.17 -25.83 46.17
CA ALA A 345 10.83 -26.15 45.72
C ALA A 345 9.84 -26.22 46.90
N VAL A 346 8.62 -25.70 46.74
CA VAL A 346 7.45 -26.03 47.59
C VAL A 346 6.17 -26.03 46.73
N THR A 347 5.74 -27.25 46.40
CA THR A 347 4.38 -27.86 46.41
C THR A 347 3.13 -27.18 45.82
N ARG A 348 2.40 -28.01 45.05
CA ARG A 348 1.05 -27.86 44.44
C ARG A 348 -0.07 -27.54 45.44
N ALA A 349 -0.88 -26.53 45.10
CA ALA A 349 -2.35 -26.39 45.21
C ALA A 349 -2.61 -24.90 44.89
N THR A 350 -3.41 -24.45 43.92
CA THR A 350 -4.85 -24.68 43.74
C THR A 350 -5.20 -24.12 42.35
N ILE A 351 -5.64 -24.95 41.40
CA ILE A 351 -6.24 -24.48 40.14
C ILE A 351 -7.75 -24.55 40.32
N THR A 352 -8.35 -23.44 40.75
CA THR A 352 -9.79 -23.18 40.56
C THR A 352 -10.01 -21.68 40.45
N LEU A 353 -10.40 -21.25 39.25
CA LEU A 353 -11.26 -20.10 38.95
C LEU A 353 -10.71 -18.68 39.21
N LEU A 354 -10.14 -18.07 38.17
CA LEU A 354 -10.37 -16.66 37.82
C LEU A 354 -10.04 -16.48 36.33
N LEU A 355 -10.92 -17.03 35.50
CA LEU A 355 -11.14 -16.56 34.14
C LEU A 355 -11.94 -15.26 34.23
N ALA A 356 -11.57 -14.31 33.38
CA ALA A 356 -12.12 -12.98 33.18
C ALA A 356 -11.45 -11.84 33.97
N THR A 357 -10.92 -10.90 33.18
CA THR A 357 -10.33 -9.60 33.49
C THR A 357 -8.82 -9.57 33.70
N LEU A 358 -8.19 -8.67 32.93
CA LEU A 358 -6.79 -8.27 32.89
C LEU A 358 -5.83 -9.15 32.07
N PHE A 359 -5.81 -8.94 30.75
CA PHE A 359 -4.60 -8.66 29.95
C PHE A 359 -5.01 -8.44 28.47
N VAL A 360 -5.51 -7.24 28.14
CA VAL A 360 -5.45 -6.69 26.78
C VAL A 360 -5.06 -5.22 26.90
N ALA A 361 -3.78 -4.99 27.12
CA ALA A 361 -3.16 -3.68 26.94
C ALA A 361 -1.65 -3.89 26.79
N THR A 362 -1.21 -4.03 25.53
CA THR A 362 -0.05 -3.34 24.94
C THR A 362 0.28 -4.00 23.59
N GLY A 363 0.20 -3.22 22.51
CA GLY A 363 0.72 -3.59 21.19
C GLY A 363 -0.34 -3.76 20.10
N CYS A 364 -0.92 -2.66 19.62
CA CYS A 364 -1.59 -2.59 18.30
C CYS A 364 -1.78 -1.11 17.94
N VAL A 365 -0.77 -0.46 17.36
CA VAL A 365 -0.92 0.89 16.79
C VAL A 365 -0.35 0.91 15.39
N THR A 366 -1.23 0.64 14.42
CA THR A 366 -1.06 0.94 13.00
C THR A 366 -2.44 1.23 12.43
N ALA A 367 -2.83 2.49 12.33
CA ALA A 367 -4.24 2.91 12.19
C ALA A 367 -4.90 2.45 10.86
N PRO A 368 -5.81 1.46 10.87
CA PRO A 368 -6.69 1.12 9.75
C PRO A 368 -7.97 1.96 9.81
N TRP A 369 -8.85 1.84 8.81
CA TRP A 369 -10.24 2.31 8.93
C TRP A 369 -10.90 1.64 10.15
N VAL A 370 -11.41 2.45 11.08
CA VAL A 370 -12.05 2.00 12.32
C VAL A 370 -13.56 2.20 12.20
N PRO A 371 -14.41 1.23 12.59
CA PRO A 371 -15.84 1.48 12.71
C PRO A 371 -16.14 2.67 13.62
N THR A 372 -17.15 3.44 13.29
CA THR A 372 -17.63 4.53 14.15
C THR A 372 -18.65 4.02 15.16
N ASP A 373 -18.42 4.31 16.44
CA ASP A 373 -19.20 3.83 17.58
C ASP A 373 -19.71 4.98 18.48
N GLY A 374 -20.00 6.14 17.87
CA GLY A 374 -20.54 7.30 18.57
C GLY A 374 -19.47 8.35 18.87
N ALA A 375 -19.32 8.73 20.14
CA ALA A 375 -18.52 9.89 20.54
C ALA A 375 -17.03 9.73 20.17
N TYR A 376 -16.53 10.65 19.35
CA TYR A 376 -15.12 10.79 19.00
C TYR A 376 -14.55 12.05 19.66
N THR A 377 -13.40 11.92 20.31
CA THR A 377 -12.59 13.06 20.76
C THR A 377 -11.29 13.06 19.97
N SER A 378 -10.96 14.18 19.32
CA SER A 378 -9.64 14.32 18.68
C SER A 378 -8.56 14.40 19.76
N PRO A 379 -7.52 13.55 19.71
CA PRO A 379 -6.42 13.56 20.68
C PRO A 379 -5.59 14.85 20.62
N VAL A 380 -5.51 15.49 19.45
CA VAL A 380 -4.62 16.65 19.19
C VAL A 380 -5.37 17.91 18.76
N ASP A 381 -6.58 17.79 18.21
CA ASP A 381 -7.32 18.91 17.64
C ASP A 381 -8.34 19.53 18.56
N ARG A 382 -8.41 19.12 19.82
CA ARG A 382 -9.25 19.76 20.85
C ARG A 382 -10.70 19.95 20.42
N TYR A 383 -11.28 18.94 19.76
CA TYR A 383 -12.72 18.88 19.50
C TYR A 383 -13.28 17.51 19.88
N ALA A 384 -14.59 17.47 20.12
CA ALA A 384 -15.37 16.24 20.20
C ALA A 384 -16.51 16.29 19.19
N ILE A 385 -16.92 15.13 18.67
CA ILE A 385 -18.00 15.00 17.70
C ILE A 385 -18.60 13.59 17.80
N ASP A 386 -19.92 13.46 17.65
CA ASP A 386 -20.56 12.16 17.59
C ASP A 386 -20.59 11.66 16.14
N LEU A 387 -19.98 10.50 15.92
CA LEU A 387 -19.88 9.87 14.60
C LEU A 387 -21.06 8.92 14.36
N PRO A 388 -21.57 8.86 13.11
CA PRO A 388 -22.76 8.08 12.79
C PRO A 388 -22.49 6.58 12.90
N GLN A 389 -23.43 5.79 13.40
CA GLN A 389 -23.26 4.33 13.49
C GLN A 389 -23.23 3.67 12.12
N GLY A 390 -22.45 2.59 11.98
CA GLY A 390 -22.33 1.83 10.74
C GLY A 390 -21.51 2.51 9.64
N TRP A 391 -20.73 3.54 10.01
CA TRP A 391 -19.76 4.19 9.14
C TRP A 391 -18.35 3.77 9.55
N MET A 392 -17.36 4.17 8.75
CA MET A 392 -15.95 3.96 9.01
C MET A 392 -15.26 5.31 9.14
N ARG A 393 -14.32 5.41 10.08
CA ARG A 393 -13.44 6.56 10.25
C ARG A 393 -12.00 6.20 9.95
N TRP A 394 -11.25 7.16 9.43
CA TRP A 394 -9.80 7.10 9.33
C TRP A 394 -9.22 8.43 9.83
N THR A 395 -8.10 8.35 10.53
CA THR A 395 -7.40 9.50 11.08
C THR A 395 -5.98 9.52 10.53
N GLN A 396 -5.60 10.65 9.93
CA GLN A 396 -4.27 10.81 9.37
C GLN A 396 -3.22 10.99 10.50
N GLY A 397 -2.51 9.91 10.84
CA GLY A 397 -1.45 9.94 11.86
C GLY A 397 -1.96 10.35 13.25
N GLU A 398 -1.05 10.87 14.08
CA GLU A 398 -1.41 11.52 15.35
C GLU A 398 -1.98 12.94 15.13
N ASP A 399 -1.93 13.51 13.91
CA ASP A 399 -1.91 14.96 13.63
C ASP A 399 -3.10 15.56 12.82
N GLY A 400 -4.29 14.96 12.82
CA GLY A 400 -5.49 15.81 12.80
C GLY A 400 -6.25 16.07 11.49
N ARG A 401 -6.41 15.05 10.64
CA ARG A 401 -7.56 14.98 9.71
C ARG A 401 -8.40 13.75 10.02
N LEU A 402 -9.66 13.98 10.37
CA LEU A 402 -10.66 12.92 10.53
C LEU A 402 -11.47 12.78 9.25
N VAL A 403 -11.51 11.58 8.69
CA VAL A 403 -12.27 11.22 7.50
C VAL A 403 -13.30 10.18 7.88
N VAL A 404 -14.56 10.37 7.51
CA VAL A 404 -15.66 9.47 7.87
C VAL A 404 -16.52 9.19 6.64
N THR A 405 -16.79 7.91 6.36
CA THR A 405 -17.58 7.49 5.19
C THR A 405 -18.36 6.20 5.48
N ARG A 406 -19.51 6.03 4.84
CA ARG A 406 -20.25 4.74 4.83
C ARG A 406 -19.96 3.96 3.56
N ASP A 407 -20.14 4.60 2.40
CA ASP A 407 -20.08 3.91 1.10
C ASP A 407 -18.76 4.17 0.34
N GLY A 408 -17.82 4.92 0.92
CA GLY A 408 -16.48 5.18 0.38
C GLY A 408 -16.22 6.68 0.13
N VAL A 409 -14.96 7.11 0.30
CA VAL A 409 -14.56 8.53 0.30
C VAL A 409 -14.82 9.27 -1.02
N MET A 410 -14.96 8.53 -2.12
CA MET A 410 -15.27 9.08 -3.44
C MET A 410 -16.78 9.25 -3.69
N LEU A 411 -17.63 8.60 -2.87
CA LEU A 411 -19.09 8.63 -3.02
C LEU A 411 -19.72 9.60 -2.03
N GLN A 412 -19.36 9.46 -0.75
CA GLN A 412 -19.65 10.44 0.29
C GLN A 412 -18.58 10.45 1.37
N VAL A 413 -18.24 11.65 1.84
CA VAL A 413 -17.25 11.81 2.89
C VAL A 413 -17.60 12.98 3.78
N ILE A 414 -17.53 12.75 5.10
CA ILE A 414 -17.44 13.79 6.10
C ILE A 414 -15.96 13.94 6.45
N MET A 415 -15.44 15.16 6.40
CA MET A 415 -14.06 15.43 6.74
C MET A 415 -13.98 16.59 7.72
N ILE A 416 -13.17 16.42 8.76
CA ILE A 416 -12.85 17.45 9.75
C ILE A 416 -11.36 17.74 9.63
N GLU A 417 -11.04 19.01 9.42
CA GLU A 417 -9.68 19.51 9.23
C GLU A 417 -9.47 20.73 10.14
N ARG A 418 -8.24 20.88 10.62
CA ARG A 418 -7.83 22.05 11.39
C ARG A 418 -6.66 22.75 10.69
N PHE A 419 -6.73 24.08 10.63
CA PHE A 419 -5.71 24.92 10.00
C PHE A 419 -5.24 25.99 10.99
N ARG A 420 -3.96 26.33 10.95
CA ARG A 420 -3.42 27.45 11.72
C ARG A 420 -3.76 28.77 11.03
N VAL A 421 -4.28 29.72 11.80
CA VAL A 421 -4.52 31.09 11.35
C VAL A 421 -3.18 31.75 10.99
N GLY A 422 -3.12 32.47 9.86
CA GLY A 422 -1.91 33.10 9.34
C GLY A 422 -1.08 32.22 8.40
N GLU A 423 -1.41 30.94 8.22
CA GLU A 423 -0.78 30.08 7.22
C GLU A 423 -1.63 30.04 5.93
N PRO A 424 -1.01 30.02 4.73
CA PRO A 424 -1.74 29.89 3.48
C PRO A 424 -2.40 28.51 3.38
N LEU A 425 -3.63 28.47 2.86
CA LEU A 425 -4.28 27.21 2.53
C LEU A 425 -3.63 26.59 1.28
N LYS A 426 -3.79 25.28 1.12
CA LYS A 426 -3.07 24.46 0.12
C LYS A 426 -3.03 25.03 -1.31
N HIS A 427 -4.09 25.70 -1.74
CA HIS A 427 -4.27 26.13 -3.13
C HIS A 427 -4.41 27.64 -3.29
N THR A 428 -4.37 28.43 -2.21
CA THR A 428 -4.51 29.90 -2.28
C THR A 428 -3.44 30.61 -1.47
N LYS A 429 -3.12 31.83 -1.90
CA LYS A 429 -2.29 32.76 -1.14
C LYS A 429 -3.08 33.51 -0.06
N LYS A 430 -4.42 33.49 -0.13
CA LYS A 430 -5.28 34.06 0.91
C LYS A 430 -5.10 33.29 2.22
N GLN A 431 -5.14 34.01 3.32
CA GLN A 431 -4.91 33.46 4.65
C GLN A 431 -6.11 33.76 5.54
N LEU A 432 -6.40 32.83 6.44
CA LEU A 432 -7.33 33.07 7.53
C LEU A 432 -6.66 33.97 8.56
N ALA A 433 -7.39 34.95 9.08
CA ALA A 433 -6.90 35.90 10.08
C ALA A 433 -7.69 35.80 11.40
N ARG A 434 -7.05 36.20 12.51
CA ARG A 434 -7.70 36.23 13.82
C ARG A 434 -8.79 37.31 13.79
N GLY A 435 -9.99 36.97 14.25
CA GLY A 435 -11.13 37.90 14.27
C GLY A 435 -11.77 38.16 12.91
N MET A 436 -11.37 37.42 11.87
CA MET A 436 -12.00 37.47 10.55
C MET A 436 -13.50 37.14 10.65
N MET A 437 -14.33 37.90 9.94
CA MET A 437 -15.77 37.67 9.93
C MET A 437 -16.08 36.32 9.27
N PRO A 438 -17.15 35.60 9.68
CA PRO A 438 -17.45 34.30 9.10
C PRO A 438 -17.57 34.28 7.57
N GLN A 439 -18.12 35.35 6.99
CA GLN A 439 -18.27 35.50 5.54
C GLN A 439 -16.90 35.65 4.84
N GLU A 440 -15.99 36.42 5.41
CA GLU A 440 -14.62 36.57 4.90
C GLU A 440 -13.86 35.24 4.98
N ALA A 441 -14.03 34.50 6.09
CA ALA A 441 -13.45 33.17 6.23
C ALA A 441 -14.01 32.18 5.19
N ALA A 442 -15.31 32.29 4.86
CA ALA A 442 -15.93 31.51 3.80
C ALA A 442 -15.33 31.83 2.43
N GLU A 443 -15.06 33.10 2.14
CA GLU A 443 -14.42 33.53 0.89
C GLU A 443 -13.00 32.99 0.75
N VAL A 444 -12.21 32.98 1.82
CA VAL A 444 -10.86 32.37 1.81
C VAL A 444 -10.93 30.87 1.49
N VAL A 445 -11.91 30.16 2.08
CA VAL A 445 -12.12 28.73 1.80
C VAL A 445 -12.59 28.51 0.37
N LEU A 446 -13.57 29.27 -0.11
CA LEU A 446 -14.09 29.16 -1.48
C LEU A 446 -13.02 29.50 -2.52
N ASP A 447 -12.13 30.44 -2.24
CA ASP A 447 -10.98 30.79 -3.08
C ASP A 447 -9.94 29.66 -3.11
N ASN A 448 -9.69 28.99 -1.98
CA ASN A 448 -8.86 27.80 -1.92
C ASN A 448 -9.43 26.66 -2.79
N PHE A 449 -10.74 26.43 -2.75
CA PHE A 449 -11.37 25.47 -3.66
C PHE A 449 -11.27 25.93 -5.11
N SER A 450 -11.65 27.16 -5.43
CA SER A 450 -11.65 27.67 -6.81
C SER A 450 -10.26 27.72 -7.44
N SER A 451 -9.21 27.89 -6.64
CA SER A 451 -7.81 27.88 -7.08
C SER A 451 -7.22 26.47 -7.20
N ASN A 452 -7.96 25.44 -6.80
CA ASN A 452 -7.53 24.05 -6.97
C ASN A 452 -7.63 23.66 -8.46
N LYS A 453 -6.48 23.40 -9.08
CA LYS A 453 -6.36 22.98 -10.50
C LYS A 453 -7.08 21.67 -10.82
N ASP A 454 -7.44 20.89 -9.80
CA ASP A 454 -8.14 19.61 -9.92
C ASP A 454 -9.67 19.72 -9.94
N ILE A 455 -10.21 20.94 -9.79
CA ILE A 455 -11.65 21.18 -9.87
C ILE A 455 -11.96 22.31 -10.86
N SER A 456 -13.16 22.29 -11.43
CA SER A 456 -13.66 23.31 -12.34
C SER A 456 -15.14 23.58 -12.10
N GLY A 457 -15.64 24.71 -12.63
CA GLY A 457 -17.07 25.05 -12.58
C GLY A 457 -17.62 25.15 -11.15
N LEU A 458 -16.84 25.73 -10.22
CA LEU A 458 -17.32 25.96 -8.87
C LEU A 458 -18.48 26.96 -8.89
N GLU A 459 -19.60 26.57 -8.29
CA GLU A 459 -20.80 27.40 -8.20
C GLU A 459 -21.32 27.38 -6.76
N VAL A 460 -21.36 28.55 -6.13
CA VAL A 460 -21.89 28.73 -4.77
C VAL A 460 -23.41 28.75 -4.83
N LYS A 461 -24.05 27.89 -4.06
CA LYS A 461 -25.52 27.74 -3.97
C LYS A 461 -26.10 28.40 -2.73
N ASP A 462 -25.33 28.42 -1.65
CA ASP A 462 -25.69 29.06 -0.38
C ASP A 462 -24.39 29.50 0.32
N ASN A 463 -24.43 30.65 0.99
CA ASN A 463 -23.36 31.11 1.85
C ASN A 463 -23.95 32.04 2.90
N ARG A 464 -23.91 31.62 4.16
CA ARG A 464 -24.56 32.33 5.27
C ARG A 464 -23.79 32.19 6.58
N PRO A 465 -23.88 33.18 7.48
CA PRO A 465 -23.40 33.00 8.84
C PRO A 465 -24.22 31.92 9.55
N THR A 466 -23.57 31.22 10.48
CA THR A 466 -24.17 30.22 11.35
C THR A 466 -23.45 30.20 12.69
N THR A 467 -23.92 29.38 13.62
CA THR A 467 -23.25 29.16 14.91
C THR A 467 -22.75 27.72 14.96
N ILE A 468 -21.47 27.53 15.23
CA ILE A 468 -20.83 26.21 15.36
C ILE A 468 -20.19 26.14 16.74
N SER A 469 -20.58 25.15 17.56
CA SER A 469 -20.10 25.02 18.94
C SER A 469 -20.22 26.32 19.77
N GLY A 470 -21.31 27.07 19.57
CA GLY A 470 -21.56 28.34 20.29
C GLY A 470 -20.74 29.55 19.80
N LYS A 471 -19.92 29.40 18.75
CA LYS A 471 -19.12 30.48 18.17
C LYS A 471 -19.65 30.90 16.79
N PRO A 472 -19.43 32.17 16.37
CA PRO A 472 -19.71 32.60 15.01
C PRO A 472 -18.93 31.76 14.00
N GLY A 473 -19.64 31.21 13.03
CA GLY A 473 -19.09 30.44 11.93
C GLY A 473 -19.88 30.68 10.65
N PHE A 474 -19.56 29.94 9.60
CA PHE A 474 -20.29 30.03 8.33
C PHE A 474 -20.74 28.65 7.85
N TRP A 475 -21.78 28.67 7.03
CA TRP A 475 -22.29 27.54 6.28
C TRP A 475 -22.29 27.93 4.81
N THR A 476 -21.57 27.18 3.98
CA THR A 476 -21.62 27.34 2.53
C THR A 476 -21.92 26.02 1.84
N VAL A 477 -22.76 26.11 0.80
CA VAL A 477 -23.05 25.00 -0.10
C VAL A 477 -22.57 25.39 -1.48
N PHE A 478 -21.77 24.55 -2.10
CA PHE A 478 -21.31 24.78 -3.46
C PHE A 478 -21.20 23.47 -4.22
N THR A 479 -21.24 23.58 -5.55
CA THR A 479 -20.99 22.48 -6.46
C THR A 479 -19.71 22.72 -7.22
N TYR A 480 -19.00 21.68 -7.60
CA TYR A 480 -17.92 21.77 -8.57
C TYR A 480 -17.85 20.46 -9.37
N LYS A 481 -17.12 20.51 -10.47
CA LYS A 481 -16.73 19.33 -11.22
C LYS A 481 -15.30 18.94 -10.86
N THR A 482 -15.06 17.67 -10.60
CA THR A 482 -13.68 17.15 -10.60
C THR A 482 -13.13 17.20 -12.03
N LYS A 483 -11.82 16.99 -12.17
CA LYS A 483 -11.18 16.78 -13.50
C LYS A 483 -11.88 15.70 -14.34
N ASP A 484 -12.52 14.73 -13.72
CA ASP A 484 -13.24 13.62 -14.38
C ASP A 484 -14.71 13.95 -14.67
N GLU A 485 -15.08 15.24 -14.70
CA GLU A 485 -16.44 15.74 -14.93
C GLU A 485 -17.49 15.27 -13.89
N LEU A 486 -17.06 14.63 -12.79
CA LEU A 486 -17.96 14.25 -11.70
C LEU A 486 -18.43 15.50 -10.96
N LYS A 487 -19.75 15.72 -10.97
CA LYS A 487 -20.39 16.80 -10.21
C LYS A 487 -20.50 16.42 -8.74
N LEU A 488 -19.69 17.07 -7.91
CA LEU A 488 -19.78 16.99 -6.46
C LEU A 488 -20.58 18.17 -5.93
N LYS A 489 -21.37 17.91 -4.88
CA LYS A 489 -22.00 18.93 -4.06
C LYS A 489 -21.39 18.86 -2.67
N VAL A 490 -21.05 20.01 -2.12
CA VAL A 490 -20.33 20.14 -0.86
C VAL A 490 -21.10 21.05 0.07
N VAL A 491 -21.25 20.62 1.32
CA VAL A 491 -21.51 21.51 2.45
C VAL A 491 -20.21 21.72 3.18
N TYR A 492 -19.82 22.97 3.40
CA TYR A 492 -18.64 23.32 4.18
C TYR A 492 -19.05 24.27 5.30
N CYS A 493 -18.68 23.88 6.52
CA CYS A 493 -18.89 24.66 7.72
C CYS A 493 -17.54 25.06 8.30
N GLY A 494 -17.37 26.32 8.68
CA GLY A 494 -16.11 26.84 9.21
C GLY A 494 -16.30 27.64 10.48
N VAL A 495 -15.41 27.44 11.45
CA VAL A 495 -15.40 28.21 12.71
C VAL A 495 -13.96 28.55 13.12
N LEU A 496 -13.76 29.79 13.57
CA LEU A 496 -12.51 30.27 14.12
C LEU A 496 -12.51 30.14 15.65
N ASP A 497 -11.40 29.65 16.19
CA ASP A 497 -11.16 29.56 17.63
C ASP A 497 -9.69 29.81 17.98
N GLY A 498 -9.41 31.03 18.44
CA GLY A 498 -8.06 31.46 18.80
C GLY A 498 -7.11 31.49 17.60
N GLU A 499 -6.10 30.61 17.60
CA GLU A 499 -5.12 30.46 16.51
C GLU A 499 -5.53 29.40 15.48
N TRP A 500 -6.70 28.79 15.64
CA TRP A 500 -7.12 27.64 14.85
C TRP A 500 -8.40 27.94 14.10
N PHE A 501 -8.48 27.42 12.88
CA PHE A 501 -9.70 27.33 12.10
C PHE A 501 -10.08 25.86 11.95
N TYR A 502 -11.36 25.55 12.16
CA TYR A 502 -11.91 24.20 12.01
C TYR A 502 -12.85 24.18 10.81
N GLY A 503 -12.52 23.33 9.84
CA GLY A 503 -13.34 23.03 8.68
C GLY A 503 -14.06 21.70 8.87
N ILE A 504 -15.39 21.71 8.84
CA ILE A 504 -16.22 20.51 8.85
C ILE A 504 -16.97 20.46 7.52
N ARG A 505 -16.64 19.49 6.68
CA ARG A 505 -17.19 19.39 5.33
C ARG A 505 -17.86 18.06 5.08
N TYR A 506 -18.94 18.08 4.31
CA TYR A 506 -19.56 16.92 3.70
C TYR A 506 -19.53 17.07 2.19
N SER A 507 -18.94 16.09 1.50
CA SER A 507 -18.83 16.07 0.04
C SER A 507 -19.43 14.77 -0.50
N ALA A 508 -20.28 14.87 -1.52
CA ALA A 508 -20.90 13.71 -2.13
C ALA A 508 -21.27 13.94 -3.60
N ALA A 509 -21.43 12.85 -4.35
CA ALA A 509 -21.92 12.90 -5.72
C ALA A 509 -23.33 13.50 -5.78
N GLN A 510 -23.51 14.52 -6.62
CA GLN A 510 -24.71 15.37 -6.62
C GLN A 510 -26.01 14.60 -6.89
N ARG A 511 -26.01 13.59 -7.78
CA ARG A 511 -27.24 12.96 -8.29
C ARG A 511 -27.80 11.82 -7.43
N HIS A 512 -27.09 11.35 -6.41
CA HIS A 512 -27.54 10.15 -5.68
C HIS A 512 -27.11 10.08 -4.21
N TYR A 513 -25.95 10.65 -3.85
CA TYR A 513 -25.40 10.49 -2.50
C TYR A 513 -25.66 11.71 -1.62
N PHE A 514 -25.69 12.91 -2.21
CA PHE A 514 -25.73 14.13 -1.40
C PHE A 514 -26.94 14.19 -0.47
N ASP A 515 -28.16 14.06 -0.99
CA ASP A 515 -29.38 14.19 -0.18
C ASP A 515 -29.59 12.99 0.77
N LYS A 516 -29.04 11.81 0.42
CA LYS A 516 -29.17 10.57 1.19
C LYS A 516 -28.61 10.71 2.60
N ASP A 517 -27.41 11.29 2.74
CA ASP A 517 -26.69 11.38 4.02
C ASP A 517 -26.55 12.81 4.55
N LEU A 518 -27.18 13.81 3.91
CA LEU A 518 -27.14 15.20 4.39
C LEU A 518 -27.68 15.34 5.82
N LYS A 519 -28.80 14.69 6.14
CA LYS A 519 -29.38 14.72 7.50
C LYS A 519 -28.46 14.06 8.54
N THR A 520 -27.72 13.03 8.13
CA THR A 520 -26.70 12.40 8.96
C THR A 520 -25.56 13.38 9.22
N PHE A 521 -25.05 14.07 8.19
CA PHE A 521 -24.06 15.11 8.35
C PHE A 521 -24.53 16.26 9.27
N GLU A 522 -25.76 16.73 9.13
CA GLU A 522 -26.29 17.77 10.03
C GLU A 522 -26.32 17.32 11.49
N THR A 523 -26.61 16.04 11.74
CA THR A 523 -26.58 15.46 13.10
C THR A 523 -25.14 15.45 13.63
N VAL A 524 -24.18 15.04 12.80
CA VAL A 524 -22.74 15.06 13.11
C VAL A 524 -22.24 16.48 13.37
N LEU A 525 -22.67 17.47 12.59
CA LEU A 525 -22.29 18.86 12.79
C LEU A 525 -22.85 19.42 14.11
N ARG A 526 -24.10 19.09 14.46
CA ARG A 526 -24.71 19.55 15.73
C ARG A 526 -24.01 19.00 16.97
N SER A 527 -23.39 17.83 16.88
CA SER A 527 -22.62 17.24 17.99
C SER A 527 -21.20 17.77 18.10
N PHE A 528 -20.72 18.54 17.11
CA PHE A 528 -19.38 19.13 17.14
C PHE A 528 -19.23 20.13 18.28
N LYS A 529 -18.24 19.88 19.15
CA LYS A 529 -17.90 20.71 20.30
C LYS A 529 -16.40 20.99 20.32
N LEU A 530 -16.05 22.27 20.39
CA LEU A 530 -14.69 22.71 20.69
C LEU A 530 -14.41 22.48 22.17
N LYS A 531 -13.25 21.93 22.50
CA LYS A 531 -12.79 21.79 23.88
C LYS A 531 -11.95 23.00 24.26
N THR A 532 -12.39 23.77 25.25
CA THR A 532 -11.61 24.83 25.89
C THR A 532 -10.51 24.22 26.77
N ASN A 533 -9.39 24.91 26.93
CA ASN A 533 -8.36 24.52 27.91
C ASN A 533 -9.01 24.38 29.30
N ALA A 534 -8.78 23.24 29.96
CA ALA A 534 -8.83 23.17 31.42
C ALA A 534 -7.52 23.74 31.98
#